data_AF-A0A7X7NP22-F1
#
_entry.id   AF-A0A7X7NP22-F1
#
_cell.length_a   1.000
_cell.length_b   1.000
_cell.length_c   1.000
_cell.angle_alpha   90.00
_cell.angle_beta   90.00
_cell.angle_gamma   90.00
#
_symmetry.space_group_name_H-M   'P 1'
#
loop_
_entity.id
_entity.type
_entity.pdbx_description
1 polymer ?
#
loop_
_entity_poly.entity_id
_entity_poly.type
_entity_poly.pdbx_seq_one_letter_code
_entity_poly.pdbx_strand_id
1 'polypeptide(L)'
;LLVELAGGNVVNLRLWHRMQEVWEADPEFAAADQQRRMLLEEMQDLYVVALDHVVDALRTMRDRVPRSKQIQQIALGDAERIMQEIDERHLRRVNEIHADFWSRWPPHERRPVQLLRQLIRRDLADTEVVLIPGGHVGVLVGALHLFNIAPQLRVPIVAWGAGAMALTDRVVLFHDRAAHGPSVSELFSQGLGLVRGTVALPAARERLALGNPVRMGVLARRLAPARCLLLDDKVRVDILPGADLPDDAPVLGEDGSLTTMGAVR
;
A
#
# COMPACT_ATOMS: atom_id res chain seq x y z
N LEU A 1 -19.63 -17.34 -4.00
CA LEU A 1 -18.68 -17.52 -2.87
C LEU A 1 -18.84 -16.50 -1.75
N LEU A 2 -18.37 -15.24 -1.85
CA LEU A 2 -18.44 -14.27 -0.71
C LEU A 2 -19.86 -13.99 -0.22
N VAL A 3 -20.80 -13.79 -1.14
CA VAL A 3 -22.23 -13.60 -0.82
C VAL A 3 -22.80 -14.83 -0.12
N GLU A 4 -22.42 -16.03 -0.56
CA GLU A 4 -22.87 -17.29 0.05
C GLU A 4 -22.27 -17.49 1.44
N LEU A 5 -20.97 -17.20 1.62
CA LEU A 5 -20.27 -17.31 2.92
C LEU A 5 -20.83 -16.35 3.97
N ALA A 6 -21.39 -15.23 3.54
CA ALA A 6 -22.06 -14.26 4.41
C ALA A 6 -23.59 -14.47 4.47
N GLY A 7 -24.09 -15.66 4.10
CA GLY A 7 -25.50 -16.02 4.26
C GLY A 7 -26.48 -15.21 3.40
N GLY A 8 -26.00 -14.62 2.30
CA GLY A 8 -26.81 -13.80 1.39
C GLY A 8 -27.04 -12.36 1.85
N ASN A 9 -26.67 -12.00 3.09
CA ASN A 9 -26.85 -10.64 3.62
C ASN A 9 -25.65 -9.74 3.33
N VAL A 10 -25.39 -9.51 2.03
CA VAL A 10 -24.25 -8.71 1.58
C VAL A 10 -24.70 -7.62 0.62
N VAL A 11 -24.33 -6.38 0.93
CA VAL A 11 -24.43 -5.26 0.00
C VAL A 11 -23.05 -5.00 -0.63
N ASN A 12 -22.97 -5.12 -1.95
CA ASN A 12 -21.77 -4.71 -2.68
C ASN A 12 -21.87 -3.21 -3.00
N LEU A 13 -20.95 -2.42 -2.43
CA LEU A 13 -20.89 -0.98 -2.67
C LEU A 13 -20.54 -0.60 -4.12
N ARG A 14 -20.06 -1.55 -4.93
CA ARG A 14 -19.73 -1.36 -6.36
C ARG A 14 -18.94 -0.07 -6.62
N LEU A 15 -17.97 0.24 -5.75
CA LEU A 15 -17.27 1.53 -5.74
C LEU A 15 -16.62 1.87 -7.08
N TRP A 16 -16.06 0.87 -7.77
CA TRP A 16 -15.53 1.05 -9.12
C TRP A 16 -16.59 1.54 -10.11
N HIS A 17 -17.74 0.86 -10.16
CA HIS A 17 -18.85 1.24 -11.05
C HIS A 17 -19.37 2.64 -10.72
N ARG A 18 -19.55 2.95 -9.43
CA ARG A 18 -19.95 4.28 -8.97
C ARG A 18 -18.92 5.35 -9.38
N MET A 19 -17.62 5.04 -9.38
CA MET A 19 -16.60 5.97 -9.86
C MET A 19 -16.72 6.22 -11.37
N GLN A 20 -17.09 5.20 -12.16
CA GLN A 20 -17.39 5.37 -13.58
C GLN A 20 -18.64 6.25 -13.80
N GLU A 21 -19.70 6.05 -13.00
CA GLU A 21 -20.90 6.92 -13.04
C GLU A 21 -20.55 8.39 -12.75
N VAL A 22 -19.60 8.66 -11.84
CA VAL A 22 -19.09 10.03 -11.62
C VAL A 22 -18.44 10.58 -12.89
N TRP A 23 -17.56 9.82 -13.53
CA TRP A 23 -16.84 10.27 -14.72
C TRP A 23 -17.77 10.50 -15.92
N GLU A 24 -18.78 9.66 -16.09
CA GLU A 24 -19.79 9.82 -17.14
C GLU A 24 -20.66 11.07 -16.90
N ALA A 25 -21.03 11.32 -15.64
CA ALA A 25 -21.87 12.46 -15.27
C ALA A 25 -21.12 13.80 -15.16
N ASP A 26 -19.80 13.76 -14.99
CA ASP A 26 -18.93 14.93 -14.91
C ASP A 26 -17.68 14.77 -15.79
N PRO A 27 -17.79 15.03 -17.11
CA PRO A 27 -16.69 14.87 -18.06
C PRO A 27 -15.48 15.77 -17.76
N GLU A 28 -15.72 16.92 -17.15
CA GLU A 28 -14.66 17.87 -16.78
C GLU A 28 -13.80 17.28 -15.64
N PHE A 29 -14.45 16.75 -14.60
CA PHE A 29 -13.78 16.03 -13.52
C PHE A 29 -13.09 14.75 -14.03
N ALA A 30 -13.72 14.03 -14.96
CA ALA A 30 -13.13 12.84 -15.58
C ALA A 30 -11.82 13.15 -16.33
N ALA A 31 -11.80 14.21 -17.14
CA ALA A 31 -10.61 14.63 -17.86
C ALA A 31 -9.50 15.06 -16.90
N ALA A 32 -9.84 15.81 -15.83
CA ALA A 32 -8.88 16.20 -14.81
C ALA A 32 -8.30 14.99 -14.05
N ASP A 33 -9.15 14.01 -13.72
CA ASP A 33 -8.74 12.79 -13.03
C ASP A 33 -7.87 11.87 -13.92
N GLN A 34 -8.15 11.83 -15.23
CA GLN A 34 -7.29 11.19 -16.21
C GLN A 34 -5.92 11.86 -16.28
N GLN A 35 -5.87 13.19 -16.37
CA GLN A 35 -4.61 13.94 -16.36
C GLN A 35 -3.80 13.66 -15.10
N ARG A 36 -4.46 13.63 -13.93
CA ARG A 36 -3.81 13.27 -12.67
C ARG A 36 -3.22 11.88 -12.70
N ARG A 37 -3.94 10.87 -13.20
CA ARG A 37 -3.42 9.50 -13.31
C ARG A 37 -2.19 9.42 -14.19
N MET A 38 -2.19 10.08 -15.34
CA MET A 38 -1.02 10.12 -16.23
C MET A 38 0.21 10.71 -15.54
N LEU A 39 0.04 11.81 -14.78
CA LEU A 39 1.14 12.40 -14.02
C LEU A 39 1.68 11.48 -12.92
N LEU A 40 0.79 10.74 -12.23
CA LEU A 40 1.19 9.78 -11.20
C LEU A 40 1.91 8.57 -11.80
N GLU A 41 1.46 8.09 -12.96
CA GLU A 41 2.11 7.01 -13.71
C GLU A 41 3.53 7.41 -14.12
N GLU A 42 3.71 8.59 -14.74
CA GLU A 42 5.04 9.07 -15.13
C GLU A 42 5.95 9.32 -13.91
N MET A 43 5.41 9.84 -12.81
CA MET A 43 6.18 9.99 -11.56
C MET A 43 6.64 8.63 -11.01
N GLN A 44 5.77 7.62 -11.07
CA GLN A 44 6.09 6.26 -10.64
C GLN A 44 7.21 5.67 -11.49
N ASP A 45 7.13 5.78 -12.82
CA ASP A 45 8.13 5.26 -13.75
C ASP A 45 9.52 5.86 -13.48
N LEU A 46 9.59 7.19 -13.34
CA LEU A 46 10.86 7.89 -13.06
C LEU A 46 11.42 7.55 -11.67
N TYR A 47 10.54 7.32 -10.68
CA TYR A 47 10.94 6.86 -9.35
C TYR A 47 11.56 5.46 -9.38
N VAL A 48 10.96 4.53 -10.12
CA VAL A 48 11.48 3.16 -10.26
C VAL A 48 12.87 3.17 -10.92
N VAL A 49 13.06 3.98 -11.97
CA VAL A 49 14.38 4.14 -12.62
C VAL A 49 15.45 4.59 -11.62
N ALA A 50 15.12 5.58 -10.78
CA ALA A 50 16.05 6.07 -9.77
C ALA A 50 16.38 4.99 -8.72
N LEU A 51 15.38 4.21 -8.28
CA LEU A 51 15.58 3.13 -7.33
C LEU A 51 16.42 1.98 -7.89
N ASP A 52 16.20 1.59 -9.13
CA ASP A 52 16.94 0.50 -9.78
C ASP A 52 18.44 0.78 -9.77
N HIS A 53 18.84 2.02 -10.05
CA HIS A 53 20.25 2.42 -9.95
C HIS A 53 20.83 2.29 -8.54
N VAL A 54 20.05 2.57 -7.50
CA VAL A 54 20.52 2.40 -6.12
C VAL A 54 20.61 0.92 -5.75
N VAL A 55 19.67 0.10 -6.20
CA VAL A 55 19.70 -1.36 -6.02
C VAL A 55 20.91 -1.98 -6.71
N ASP A 56 21.22 -1.56 -7.93
CA ASP A 56 22.40 -2.00 -8.68
C ASP A 56 23.70 -1.59 -7.97
N ALA A 57 23.74 -0.37 -7.42
CA ALA A 57 24.87 0.09 -6.64
C ALA A 57 25.06 -0.74 -5.35
N LEU A 58 23.97 -1.00 -4.61
CA LEU A 58 23.96 -1.87 -3.43
C LEU A 58 24.48 -3.28 -3.74
N ARG A 59 23.98 -3.88 -4.82
CA ARG A 59 24.43 -5.20 -5.28
C ARG A 59 25.93 -5.17 -5.59
N THR A 60 26.37 -4.19 -6.38
CA THR A 60 27.78 -4.03 -6.77
C THR A 60 28.70 -3.85 -5.56
N MET A 61 28.29 -3.03 -4.58
CA MET A 61 29.05 -2.80 -3.35
C MET A 61 29.16 -4.06 -2.50
N ARG A 62 28.09 -4.86 -2.43
CA ARG A 62 28.05 -6.10 -1.65
C ARG A 62 28.89 -7.22 -2.28
N ASP A 63 28.81 -7.37 -3.60
CA ASP A 63 29.47 -8.48 -4.31
C ASP A 63 31.00 -8.27 -4.42
N ARG A 64 31.49 -7.07 -4.09
CA ARG A 64 32.93 -6.75 -4.01
C ARG A 64 33.59 -7.39 -2.79
N VAL A 65 34.77 -8.00 -2.99
CA VAL A 65 35.62 -8.47 -1.88
C VAL A 65 36.09 -7.26 -1.05
N PRO A 66 35.69 -7.14 0.23
CA PRO A 66 36.00 -5.96 1.02
C PRO A 66 37.44 -6.01 1.54
N ARG A 67 38.14 -4.88 1.49
CA ARG A 67 39.38 -4.68 2.24
C ARG A 67 39.11 -4.48 3.74
N SER A 68 37.94 -3.95 4.07
CA SER A 68 37.40 -3.83 5.43
C SER A 68 35.90 -4.07 5.41
N LYS A 69 35.44 -5.07 6.17
CA LYS A 69 34.01 -5.40 6.29
C LYS A 69 33.21 -4.26 6.92
N GLN A 70 33.79 -3.57 7.90
CA GLN A 70 33.15 -2.44 8.58
C GLN A 70 32.87 -1.28 7.62
N ILE A 71 33.85 -0.92 6.78
CA ILE A 71 33.68 0.16 5.79
C ILE A 71 32.64 -0.21 4.74
N GLN A 72 32.62 -1.47 4.30
CA GLN A 72 31.59 -1.96 3.39
C GLN A 72 30.19 -1.86 4.01
N GLN A 73 30.03 -2.22 5.29
CA GLN A 73 28.74 -2.11 5.99
C GLN A 73 28.26 -0.66 6.11
N ILE A 74 29.16 0.28 6.41
CA ILE A 74 28.82 1.72 6.44
C ILE A 74 28.32 2.17 5.05
N ALA A 75 29.06 1.84 3.98
CA ALA A 75 28.67 2.21 2.62
C ALA A 75 27.32 1.59 2.19
N LEU A 76 27.03 0.36 2.60
CA LEU A 76 25.72 -0.27 2.36
C LEU A 76 24.61 0.47 3.12
N GLY A 77 24.85 0.84 4.38
CA GLY A 77 23.91 1.65 5.15
C GLY A 77 23.66 3.03 4.54
N ASP A 78 24.69 3.67 3.98
CA ASP A 78 24.56 4.95 3.29
C ASP A 78 23.67 4.82 2.04
N ALA A 79 23.85 3.76 1.26
CA ALA A 79 23.03 3.49 0.09
C ALA A 79 21.56 3.16 0.46
N GLU A 80 21.32 2.44 1.55
CA GLU A 80 19.97 2.21 2.08
C GLU A 80 19.29 3.52 2.51
N ARG A 81 20.04 4.46 3.12
CA ARG A 81 19.52 5.80 3.44
C ARG A 81 19.17 6.60 2.19
N ILE A 82 19.98 6.51 1.13
CA ILE A 82 19.64 7.12 -0.16
C ILE A 82 18.32 6.55 -0.72
N MET A 83 18.08 5.23 -0.60
CA MET A 83 16.79 4.64 -1.00
C MET A 83 15.62 5.24 -0.20
N GLN A 84 15.77 5.37 1.12
CA GLN A 84 14.75 5.96 1.99
C GLN A 84 14.47 7.43 1.60
N GLU A 85 15.51 8.21 1.28
CA GLU A 85 15.34 9.61 0.84
C GLU A 85 14.61 9.73 -0.51
N ILE A 86 14.89 8.81 -1.45
CA ILE A 86 14.18 8.73 -2.73
C ILE A 86 12.70 8.41 -2.49
N ASP A 87 12.43 7.41 -1.65
CA ASP A 87 11.09 6.98 -1.23
C ASP A 87 10.27 8.10 -0.62
N GLU A 88 10.84 8.80 0.37
CA GLU A 88 10.15 9.91 1.03
C GLU A 88 9.87 11.06 0.08
N ARG A 89 10.82 11.37 -0.80
CA ARG A 89 10.63 12.43 -1.80
C ARG A 89 9.56 12.06 -2.82
N HIS A 90 9.52 10.80 -3.26
CA HIS A 90 8.48 10.28 -4.13
C HIS A 90 7.10 10.39 -3.50
N LEU A 91 6.94 9.87 -2.27
CA LEU A 91 5.66 9.95 -1.57
C LEU A 91 5.21 11.40 -1.32
N ARG A 92 6.13 12.32 -0.99
CA ARG A 92 5.78 13.74 -0.87
C ARG A 92 5.21 14.30 -2.18
N ARG A 93 5.83 14.02 -3.32
CA ARG A 93 5.37 14.47 -4.65
C ARG A 93 4.04 13.85 -5.05
N VAL A 94 3.85 12.55 -4.80
CA VAL A 94 2.56 11.88 -5.01
C VAL A 94 1.46 12.55 -4.19
N ASN A 95 1.74 12.88 -2.93
CA ASN A 95 0.79 13.58 -2.06
C ASN A 95 0.50 15.01 -2.52
N GLU A 96 1.51 15.74 -3.00
CA GLU A 96 1.35 17.08 -3.59
C GLU A 96 0.41 17.02 -4.80
N ILE A 97 0.61 16.07 -5.72
CA ILE A 97 -0.28 15.86 -6.87
C ILE A 97 -1.72 15.56 -6.42
N HIS A 98 -1.90 14.71 -5.41
CA HIS A 98 -3.22 14.42 -4.86
C HIS A 98 -3.86 15.66 -4.21
N ALA A 99 -3.13 16.39 -3.37
CA ALA A 99 -3.61 17.57 -2.68
C ALA A 99 -4.01 18.68 -3.67
N ASP A 100 -3.16 18.96 -4.65
CA ASP A 100 -3.42 19.94 -5.70
C ASP A 100 -4.65 19.57 -6.54
N PHE A 101 -4.85 18.28 -6.80
CA PHE A 101 -6.06 17.81 -7.49
C PHE A 101 -7.30 18.04 -6.64
N TRP A 102 -7.32 17.57 -5.39
CA TRP A 102 -8.50 17.70 -4.53
C TRP A 102 -8.82 19.16 -4.17
N SER A 103 -7.82 20.04 -4.13
CA SER A 103 -8.02 21.48 -3.95
C SER A 103 -8.64 22.14 -5.18
N ARG A 104 -8.25 21.74 -6.39
CA ARG A 104 -8.79 22.30 -7.65
C ARG A 104 -10.13 21.68 -8.04
N TRP A 105 -10.34 20.41 -7.66
CA TRP A 105 -11.48 19.59 -8.03
C TRP A 105 -12.15 19.01 -6.77
N PRO A 106 -12.69 19.85 -5.87
CA PRO A 106 -13.24 19.41 -4.60
C PRO A 106 -14.41 18.44 -4.78
N PRO A 107 -14.31 17.17 -4.33
CA PRO A 107 -15.35 16.17 -4.58
C PRO A 107 -16.67 16.48 -3.89
N HIS A 108 -16.63 17.26 -2.81
CA HIS A 108 -17.82 17.63 -2.05
C HIS A 108 -18.62 18.76 -2.71
N GLU A 109 -18.10 19.43 -3.74
CA GLU A 109 -18.83 20.42 -4.54
C GLU A 109 -19.44 19.80 -5.81
N ARG A 110 -19.04 18.56 -6.14
CA ARG A 110 -19.42 17.85 -7.37
C ARG A 110 -20.70 17.03 -7.12
N ARG A 111 -21.82 17.44 -7.74
CA ARG A 111 -23.15 16.82 -7.52
C ARG A 111 -23.18 15.29 -7.72
N PRO A 112 -22.58 14.69 -8.77
CA PRO A 112 -22.55 13.24 -8.93
C PRO A 112 -21.87 12.53 -7.74
N VAL A 113 -20.75 13.09 -7.26
CA VAL A 113 -20.03 12.53 -6.11
C VAL A 113 -20.86 12.66 -4.82
N GLN A 114 -21.51 13.79 -4.58
CA GLN A 114 -22.36 13.98 -3.40
C GLN A 114 -23.49 12.95 -3.34
N LEU A 115 -24.19 12.73 -4.45
CA LEU A 115 -25.29 11.77 -4.53
C LEU A 115 -24.81 10.34 -4.23
N LEU A 116 -23.70 9.94 -4.83
CA LEU A 116 -23.15 8.59 -4.63
C LEU A 116 -22.59 8.41 -3.20
N ARG A 117 -21.97 9.45 -2.62
CA ARG A 117 -21.57 9.43 -1.20
C ARG A 117 -22.76 9.27 -0.26
N GLN A 118 -23.92 9.87 -0.57
CA GLN A 118 -25.14 9.68 0.22
C GLN A 118 -25.68 8.25 0.11
N LEU A 119 -25.71 7.68 -1.10
CA LEU A 119 -26.13 6.29 -1.32
C LEU A 119 -25.21 5.30 -0.59
N ILE A 120 -23.90 5.48 -0.71
CA ILE A 120 -22.91 4.67 0.01
C ILE A 120 -23.10 4.76 1.52
N ARG A 121 -23.32 5.97 2.06
CA ARG A 121 -23.56 6.14 3.49
C ARG A 121 -24.79 5.37 3.95
N ARG A 122 -25.88 5.41 3.17
CA ARG A 122 -27.09 4.64 3.46
C ARG A 122 -26.81 3.14 3.44
N ASP A 123 -26.09 2.67 2.41
CA ASP A 123 -25.74 1.25 2.29
C ASP A 123 -24.85 0.77 3.45
N LEU A 124 -24.02 1.64 4.03
CA LEU A 124 -23.15 1.35 5.17
C LEU A 124 -23.86 1.46 6.54
N ALA A 125 -24.95 2.21 6.65
CA ALA A 125 -25.57 2.56 7.95
C ALA A 125 -26.01 1.34 8.76
N ASP A 126 -26.51 0.30 8.08
CA ASP A 126 -27.06 -0.91 8.70
C ASP A 126 -26.10 -2.12 8.58
N THR A 127 -24.81 -1.87 8.34
CA THR A 127 -23.80 -2.93 8.21
C THR A 127 -23.14 -3.24 9.54
N GLU A 128 -22.95 -4.53 9.83
CA GLU A 128 -22.27 -4.99 11.05
C GLU A 128 -20.77 -5.23 10.83
N VAL A 129 -20.34 -5.45 9.59
CA VAL A 129 -18.95 -5.72 9.19
C VAL A 129 -18.73 -5.16 7.79
N VAL A 130 -17.55 -4.60 7.53
CA VAL A 130 -17.12 -4.19 6.19
C VAL A 130 -16.06 -5.15 5.66
N LEU A 131 -16.30 -5.68 4.47
CA LEU A 131 -15.32 -6.51 3.75
C LEU A 131 -14.60 -5.68 2.69
N ILE A 132 -13.27 -5.66 2.72
CA ILE A 132 -12.45 -4.98 1.70
C ILE A 132 -11.58 -6.02 0.99
N PRO A 133 -12.05 -6.55 -0.16
CA PRO A 133 -11.35 -7.59 -0.88
C PRO A 133 -10.09 -7.09 -1.59
N GLY A 134 -9.29 -8.04 -2.08
CA GLY A 134 -8.20 -7.77 -3.02
C GLY A 134 -8.66 -7.27 -4.40
N GLY A 135 -7.71 -6.89 -5.24
CA GLY A 135 -7.94 -6.32 -6.57
C GLY A 135 -6.81 -5.38 -6.97
N HIS A 136 -7.07 -4.43 -7.87
CA HIS A 136 -6.11 -3.40 -8.22
C HIS A 136 -6.05 -2.32 -7.12
N VAL A 137 -4.96 -2.28 -6.35
CA VAL A 137 -4.85 -1.41 -5.17
C VAL A 137 -5.00 0.08 -5.48
N GLY A 138 -4.45 0.57 -6.60
CA GLY A 138 -4.60 1.97 -6.99
C GLY A 138 -6.05 2.39 -7.26
N VAL A 139 -6.82 1.55 -7.95
CA VAL A 139 -8.25 1.77 -8.18
C VAL A 139 -9.03 1.75 -6.85
N LEU A 140 -8.72 0.77 -5.99
CA LEU A 140 -9.36 0.63 -4.69
C LEU A 140 -9.12 1.87 -3.81
N VAL A 141 -7.86 2.27 -3.65
CA VAL A 141 -7.48 3.46 -2.86
C VAL A 141 -8.11 4.72 -3.44
N GLY A 142 -8.08 4.89 -4.76
CA GLY A 142 -8.72 6.03 -5.43
C GLY A 142 -10.23 6.11 -5.14
N ALA A 143 -10.94 4.97 -5.23
CA ALA A 143 -12.37 4.92 -4.95
C ALA A 143 -12.68 5.15 -3.46
N LEU A 144 -11.90 4.58 -2.54
CA LEU A 144 -12.06 4.78 -1.09
C LEU A 144 -11.91 6.26 -0.71
N HIS A 145 -10.97 6.98 -1.34
CA HIS A 145 -10.77 8.42 -1.16
C HIS A 145 -11.90 9.24 -1.80
N LEU A 146 -12.23 8.96 -3.08
CA LEU A 146 -13.27 9.69 -3.80
C LEU A 146 -14.61 9.64 -3.07
N PHE A 147 -14.96 8.49 -2.49
CA PHE A 147 -16.22 8.31 -1.75
C PHE A 147 -16.09 8.56 -0.24
N ASN A 148 -14.92 9.00 0.23
CA ASN A 148 -14.67 9.34 1.64
C ASN A 148 -15.08 8.19 2.59
N ILE A 149 -14.61 6.97 2.30
CA ILE A 149 -15.05 5.74 3.00
C ILE A 149 -14.45 5.65 4.39
N ALA A 150 -13.16 5.96 4.57
CA ALA A 150 -12.45 5.81 5.85
C ALA A 150 -13.23 6.34 7.08
N PRO A 151 -13.74 7.59 7.13
CA PRO A 151 -14.47 8.09 8.30
C PRO A 151 -15.84 7.42 8.55
N GLN A 152 -16.32 6.62 7.59
CA GLN A 152 -17.58 5.88 7.68
C GLN A 152 -17.37 4.45 8.23
N LEU A 153 -16.13 3.95 8.28
CA LEU A 153 -15.80 2.63 8.78
C LEU A 153 -15.80 2.62 10.32
N ARG A 154 -16.97 2.35 10.91
CA ARG A 154 -17.19 2.31 12.37
C ARG A 154 -17.41 0.91 12.93
N VAL A 155 -17.39 -0.08 12.04
CA VAL A 155 -17.62 -1.48 12.34
C VAL A 155 -16.36 -2.28 12.05
N PRO A 156 -16.24 -3.54 12.53
CA PRO A 156 -15.13 -4.40 12.19
C PRO A 156 -14.88 -4.46 10.67
N ILE A 157 -13.60 -4.39 10.30
CA ILE A 157 -13.16 -4.45 8.91
C ILE A 157 -12.43 -5.78 8.71
N VAL A 158 -12.83 -6.55 7.71
CA VAL A 158 -12.08 -7.72 7.25
C VAL A 158 -11.51 -7.39 5.88
N ALA A 159 -10.18 -7.38 5.77
CA ALA A 159 -9.50 -7.01 4.55
C ALA A 159 -8.41 -8.02 4.18
N TRP A 160 -8.21 -8.25 2.88
CA TRP A 160 -7.17 -9.12 2.36
C TRP A 160 -6.62 -8.60 1.03
N GLY A 161 -5.42 -9.06 0.66
CA GLY A 161 -4.77 -8.60 -0.56
C GLY A 161 -4.61 -7.08 -0.60
N ALA A 162 -5.02 -6.47 -1.72
CA ALA A 162 -5.04 -5.02 -1.88
C ALA A 162 -5.86 -4.27 -0.82
N GLY A 163 -6.91 -4.90 -0.26
CA GLY A 163 -7.68 -4.31 0.83
C GLY A 163 -6.83 -4.11 2.09
N ALA A 164 -6.03 -5.11 2.46
CA ALA A 164 -5.12 -5.00 3.61
C ALA A 164 -4.06 -3.92 3.38
N MET A 165 -3.50 -3.85 2.16
CA MET A 165 -2.56 -2.80 1.77
C MET A 165 -3.18 -1.40 1.89
N ALA A 166 -4.42 -1.24 1.41
CA ALA A 166 -5.14 0.03 1.45
C ALA A 166 -5.45 0.51 2.87
N LEU A 167 -5.50 -0.36 3.88
CA LEU A 167 -5.74 0.03 5.28
C LEU A 167 -4.50 0.62 5.97
N THR A 168 -3.31 0.35 5.46
CA THR A 168 -2.04 0.79 6.07
C THR A 168 -1.67 2.23 5.72
N ASP A 169 -0.59 2.76 6.29
CA ASP A 169 -0.10 4.11 5.97
C ASP A 169 0.42 4.22 4.53
N ARG A 170 1.05 3.15 4.03
CA ARG A 170 1.77 3.14 2.75
C ARG A 170 1.44 1.89 1.96
N VAL A 171 1.19 2.08 0.67
CA VAL A 171 0.98 1.00 -0.28
C VAL A 171 2.30 0.69 -0.98
N VAL A 172 2.81 -0.52 -0.79
CA VAL A 172 4.03 -1.02 -1.44
C VAL A 172 3.66 -2.04 -2.53
N LEU A 173 4.13 -1.84 -3.76
CA LEU A 173 4.08 -2.84 -4.83
C LEU A 173 5.37 -3.64 -4.80
N PHE A 174 5.26 -4.95 -4.94
CA PHE A 174 6.42 -5.86 -4.83
C PHE A 174 6.18 -7.13 -5.63
N HIS A 175 7.18 -7.51 -6.43
CA HIS A 175 7.19 -8.75 -7.22
C HIS A 175 8.63 -9.21 -7.48
N ASP A 176 9.23 -9.89 -6.50
CA ASP A 176 10.56 -10.49 -6.62
C ASP A 176 10.59 -11.69 -7.58
N ARG A 177 9.41 -12.25 -7.91
CA ARG A 177 9.24 -13.48 -8.70
C ARG A 177 8.63 -13.23 -10.09
N ALA A 178 8.79 -12.02 -10.64
CA ALA A 178 8.33 -11.71 -11.99
C ALA A 178 9.14 -12.45 -13.07
N ALA A 179 8.56 -12.62 -14.26
CA ALA A 179 9.18 -13.34 -15.38
C ALA A 179 10.54 -12.76 -15.84
N HIS A 180 10.78 -11.48 -15.56
CA HIS A 180 12.03 -10.77 -15.90
C HIS A 180 13.01 -10.70 -14.72
N GLY A 181 12.78 -11.46 -13.65
CA GLY A 181 13.59 -11.47 -12.43
C GLY A 181 13.04 -10.54 -11.34
N PRO A 182 13.77 -10.39 -10.21
CA PRO A 182 13.29 -9.62 -9.08
C PRO A 182 13.22 -8.11 -9.39
N SER A 183 12.01 -7.53 -9.36
CA SER A 183 11.85 -6.07 -9.46
C SER A 183 12.17 -5.41 -8.12
N VAL A 184 12.58 -4.13 -8.11
CA VAL A 184 12.62 -3.38 -6.85
C VAL A 184 11.20 -3.24 -6.28
N SER A 185 11.05 -3.26 -4.96
CA SER A 185 9.77 -2.92 -4.33
C SER A 185 9.54 -1.41 -4.42
N GLU A 186 8.30 -1.01 -4.65
CA GLU A 186 7.94 0.34 -5.03
C GLU A 186 6.94 0.92 -4.02
N LEU A 187 7.20 2.11 -3.49
CA LEU A 187 6.16 2.87 -2.80
C LEU A 187 5.25 3.48 -3.85
N PHE A 188 3.98 3.10 -3.83
CA PHE A 188 3.00 3.53 -4.81
C PHE A 188 2.24 4.77 -4.38
N SER A 189 1.68 4.76 -3.17
CA SER A 189 0.92 5.88 -2.61
C SER A 189 0.72 5.68 -1.11
N GLN A 190 0.02 6.62 -0.47
CA GLN A 190 -0.52 6.42 0.87
C GLN A 190 -1.76 5.52 0.84
N GLY A 191 -1.94 4.75 1.90
CA GLY A 191 -3.22 4.08 2.16
C GLY A 191 -4.14 4.97 2.99
N LEU A 192 -5.12 4.36 3.65
CA LEU A 192 -6.08 5.04 4.52
C LEU A 192 -5.51 5.36 5.91
N GLY A 193 -4.37 4.77 6.30
CA GLY A 193 -3.74 5.01 7.60
C GLY A 193 -4.58 4.56 8.80
N LEU A 194 -5.45 3.56 8.62
CA LEU A 194 -6.24 2.95 9.69
C LEU A 194 -5.41 1.96 10.52
N VAL A 195 -4.42 1.31 9.88
CA VAL A 195 -3.42 0.47 10.55
C VAL A 195 -2.07 1.17 10.43
N ARG A 196 -1.70 1.91 11.46
CA ARG A 196 -0.48 2.73 11.47
C ARG A 196 0.77 1.92 11.74
N GLY A 197 1.92 2.47 11.37
CA GLY A 197 3.24 1.87 11.61
C GLY A 197 3.42 0.51 10.93
N THR A 198 2.63 0.22 9.90
CA THR A 198 2.56 -1.11 9.27
C THR A 198 2.61 -0.97 7.75
N VAL A 199 3.25 -1.92 7.09
CA VAL A 199 3.15 -2.14 5.65
C VAL A 199 2.67 -3.57 5.44
N ALA A 200 1.48 -3.75 4.87
CA ALA A 200 0.93 -5.08 4.61
C ALA A 200 1.52 -5.67 3.33
N LEU A 201 2.05 -6.90 3.44
CA LEU A 201 2.65 -7.65 2.35
C LEU A 201 1.84 -8.95 2.12
N PRO A 202 0.69 -8.87 1.41
CA PRO A 202 -0.12 -10.03 1.11
C PRO A 202 0.54 -10.96 0.08
N ALA A 203 0.32 -12.28 0.24
CA ALA A 203 0.91 -13.32 -0.60
C ALA A 203 2.45 -13.19 -0.66
N ALA A 204 3.08 -13.03 0.50
CA ALA A 204 4.49 -12.73 0.61
C ALA A 204 5.36 -13.89 0.09
N ARG A 205 4.98 -15.14 0.35
CA ARG A 205 5.71 -16.33 -0.16
C ARG A 205 5.74 -16.39 -1.67
N GLU A 206 4.63 -16.05 -2.31
CA GLU A 206 4.49 -16.08 -3.76
C GLU A 206 5.22 -14.91 -4.43
N ARG A 207 5.26 -13.75 -3.77
CA ARG A 207 5.68 -12.49 -4.39
C ARG A 207 7.05 -11.98 -3.94
N LEU A 208 7.57 -12.41 -2.80
CA LEU A 208 8.86 -12.00 -2.24
C LEU A 208 9.86 -13.16 -2.22
N ALA A 209 11.14 -12.83 -2.32
CA ALA A 209 12.23 -13.78 -2.17
C ALA A 209 12.53 -14.02 -0.68
N LEU A 210 11.57 -14.54 0.08
CA LEU A 210 11.68 -14.74 1.54
C LEU A 210 12.88 -15.61 1.98
N GLY A 211 13.43 -16.43 1.08
CA GLY A 211 14.65 -17.20 1.31
C GLY A 211 15.95 -16.40 1.20
N ASN A 212 15.88 -15.10 0.87
CA ASN A 212 17.03 -14.22 0.75
C ASN A 212 17.02 -13.19 1.91
N PRO A 213 17.64 -13.51 3.07
CA PRO A 213 17.61 -12.64 4.24
C PRO A 213 18.28 -11.29 3.97
N VAL A 214 19.30 -11.23 3.11
CA VAL A 214 19.95 -9.96 2.78
C VAL A 214 18.95 -9.01 2.09
N ARG A 215 18.20 -9.51 1.09
CA ARG A 215 17.20 -8.70 0.38
C ARG A 215 16.04 -8.31 1.30
N MET A 216 15.57 -9.24 2.13
CA MET A 216 14.47 -8.98 3.07
C MET A 216 14.88 -8.00 4.17
N GLY A 217 16.14 -8.04 4.62
CA GLY A 217 16.67 -7.09 5.59
C GLY A 217 16.76 -5.67 5.02
N VAL A 218 17.19 -5.53 3.76
CA VAL A 218 17.14 -4.23 3.05
C VAL A 218 15.71 -3.72 2.96
N LEU A 219 14.74 -4.58 2.60
CA LEU A 219 13.31 -4.20 2.55
C LEU A 219 12.79 -3.75 3.92
N ALA A 220 13.07 -4.51 4.98
CA ALA A 220 12.63 -4.22 6.33
C ALA A 220 13.20 -2.89 6.85
N ARG A 221 14.52 -2.68 6.70
CA ARG A 221 15.19 -1.43 7.11
C ARG A 221 14.75 -0.23 6.28
N ARG A 222 14.56 -0.41 4.97
CA ARG A 222 14.04 0.64 4.07
C ARG A 222 12.66 1.14 4.50
N LEU A 223 11.80 0.26 5.00
CA LEU A 223 10.44 0.60 5.42
C LEU A 223 10.33 1.00 6.90
N ALA A 224 11.40 0.89 7.67
CA ALA A 224 11.45 1.33 9.06
C ALA A 224 11.07 2.84 9.19
N PRO A 225 10.37 3.24 10.27
CA PRO A 225 10.00 2.45 11.43
C PRO A 225 8.77 1.55 11.24
N ALA A 226 8.13 1.56 10.05
CA ALA A 226 6.96 0.72 9.81
C ALA A 226 7.34 -0.77 9.74
N ARG A 227 6.47 -1.63 10.29
CA ARG A 227 6.67 -3.08 10.30
C ARG A 227 6.06 -3.74 9.07
N CYS A 228 6.87 -4.54 8.39
CA CYS A 228 6.46 -5.33 7.24
C CYS A 228 5.64 -6.55 7.69
N LEU A 229 4.31 -6.42 7.71
CA LEU A 229 3.38 -7.45 8.10
C LEU A 229 3.17 -8.45 6.95
N LEU A 230 3.45 -9.73 7.20
CA LEU A 230 3.35 -10.79 6.21
C LEU A 230 1.96 -11.42 6.24
N LEU A 231 1.23 -11.38 5.13
CA LEU A 231 -0.13 -11.92 5.04
C LEU A 231 -0.19 -13.00 3.96
N ASP A 232 0.42 -14.15 4.24
CA ASP A 232 0.36 -15.34 3.40
C ASP A 232 -1.03 -16.00 3.44
N ASP A 233 -1.26 -17.00 2.58
CA ASP A 233 -2.50 -17.76 2.58
C ASP A 233 -2.81 -18.32 3.98
N LYS A 234 -4.07 -18.17 4.39
CA LYS A 234 -4.62 -18.57 5.72
C LYS A 234 -4.05 -17.83 6.93
N VAL A 235 -3.12 -16.89 6.75
CA VAL A 235 -2.69 -16.01 7.84
C VAL A 235 -3.77 -14.98 8.11
N ARG A 236 -4.16 -14.84 9.38
CA ARG A 236 -5.07 -13.82 9.88
C ARG A 236 -4.42 -13.12 11.04
N VAL A 237 -4.51 -11.80 11.07
CA VAL A 237 -4.06 -10.96 12.19
C VAL A 237 -5.20 -10.07 12.61
N ASP A 238 -5.61 -10.20 13.86
CA ASP A 238 -6.68 -9.39 14.46
C ASP A 238 -6.06 -8.19 15.18
N ILE A 239 -6.45 -6.98 14.78
CA ILE A 239 -5.95 -5.74 15.35
C ILE A 239 -7.12 -5.02 16.01
N LEU A 240 -7.00 -4.76 17.31
CA LEU A 240 -8.02 -4.01 18.06
C LEU A 240 -7.98 -2.52 17.69
N PRO A 241 -9.11 -1.80 17.82
CA PRO A 241 -9.15 -0.37 17.56
C PRO A 241 -8.08 0.40 18.36
N GLY A 242 -7.19 1.11 17.66
CA GLY A 242 -6.13 1.91 18.27
C GLY A 242 -4.96 1.10 18.87
N ALA A 243 -4.93 -0.21 18.68
CA ALA A 243 -3.84 -1.07 19.13
C ALA A 243 -2.73 -1.21 18.07
N ASP A 244 -1.53 -1.53 18.52
CA ASP A 244 -0.42 -1.98 17.67
C ASP A 244 -0.68 -3.42 17.18
N LEU A 245 0.20 -3.90 16.29
CA LEU A 245 0.22 -5.30 15.88
C LEU A 245 0.39 -6.23 17.10
N PRO A 246 -0.36 -7.35 17.17
CA PRO A 246 -0.22 -8.32 18.24
C PRO A 246 1.14 -9.04 18.18
N ASP A 247 1.63 -9.55 19.31
CA ASP A 247 2.98 -10.12 19.44
C ASP A 247 3.24 -11.34 18.55
N ASP A 248 2.19 -12.05 18.16
CA ASP A 248 2.25 -13.22 17.27
C ASP A 248 2.13 -12.85 15.79
N ALA A 249 1.91 -11.57 15.45
CA ALA A 249 1.81 -11.12 14.07
C ALA A 249 3.12 -11.42 13.31
N PRO A 250 3.06 -12.11 12.16
CA PRO A 250 4.25 -12.45 11.38
C PRO A 250 4.80 -11.22 10.67
N VAL A 251 6.08 -10.91 10.91
CA VAL A 251 6.76 -9.73 10.37
C VAL A 251 8.13 -10.07 9.80
N LEU A 252 8.69 -9.19 8.97
CA LEU A 252 10.11 -9.22 8.62
C LEU A 252 10.95 -8.56 9.71
N GLY A 253 11.95 -9.26 10.21
CA GLY A 253 13.02 -8.70 11.05
C GLY A 253 13.97 -7.83 10.23
N GLU A 254 14.70 -6.94 10.90
CA GLU A 254 15.67 -6.05 10.24
C GLU A 254 16.86 -6.80 9.62
N ASP A 255 17.14 -8.01 10.07
CA ASP A 255 18.10 -8.95 9.48
C ASP A 255 17.54 -9.73 8.28
N GLY A 256 16.25 -9.53 7.97
CA GLY A 256 15.51 -10.22 6.93
C GLY A 256 14.97 -11.59 7.32
N SER A 257 15.03 -11.96 8.60
CA SER A 257 14.40 -13.16 9.11
C SER A 257 12.88 -13.04 9.14
N LEU A 258 12.20 -14.19 8.98
CA LEU A 258 10.77 -14.32 9.26
C LEU A 258 10.60 -14.51 10.76
N THR A 259 9.86 -13.61 11.41
CA THR A 259 9.71 -13.60 12.86
C THR A 259 8.33 -13.11 13.26
N THR A 260 8.08 -12.92 14.55
CA THR A 260 6.85 -12.35 15.08
C THR A 260 7.11 -10.98 15.70
N MET A 261 6.06 -10.15 15.80
CA MET A 261 6.18 -8.80 16.34
C MET A 261 6.79 -8.78 17.75
N GLY A 262 6.40 -9.70 18.64
CA GLY A 262 6.92 -9.77 20.00
C GLY A 262 8.43 -10.07 20.07
N ALA A 263 9.02 -10.66 19.03
CA ALA A 263 10.45 -10.96 18.97
C ALA A 263 11.30 -9.80 18.41
N VAL A 264 10.67 -8.76 17.85
CA VAL A 264 11.35 -7.57 17.30
C VAL A 264 11.01 -6.29 18.06
N ARG A 265 10.34 -6.40 19.22
CA ARG A 265 10.14 -5.32 20.18
C ARG A 265 11.39 -5.07 21.02
#